data_AF-K1SDQ8-F1
#
_entry.id   AF-K1SDQ8-F1
#
_cell.length_a   1.000
_cell.length_b   1.000
_cell.length_c   1.000
_cell.angle_alpha   90.00
_cell.angle_beta   90.00
_cell.angle_gamma   90.00
#
_symmetry.space_group_name_H-M   'P 1'
#
loop_
_entity.id
_entity.type
_entity.pdbx_description
1 polymer ?
#
loop_
_entity_poly.entity_id
_entity_poly.type
_entity_poly.pdbx_seq_one_letter_code
_entity_poly.pdbx_strand_id
1 'polypeptide(L)'
;DIMGTVKWAEINATPHLLIAGATGSGKSVCINCIIASILMRTKPDEVKLVMVDPKKVELSMYNGVPHLLTPVVTDPKKASIALKNIVVEMERRYQVFEDTKCKNISSYNKMCETNTDYVKMPYIVFIIDELADLMLVAAKDVEDSIMRITQMARAAGIHLIVATQRPSTDVITGVSKSQYTISYIICRIIINRFKNNPRPNWS
;
A
#
# COMPACT_ATOMS: atom_id res chain seq x y z
N ASP A 1 -5.66 6.79 -21.72
CA ASP A 1 -4.91 5.95 -22.67
C ASP A 1 -4.42 6.85 -23.78
N ILE A 2 -3.85 6.32 -24.86
CA ILE A 2 -3.44 7.10 -26.03
C ILE A 2 -4.57 7.94 -26.63
N MET A 3 -5.83 7.64 -26.29
CA MET A 3 -7.04 8.36 -26.70
C MET A 3 -7.48 9.42 -25.68
N GLY A 4 -6.68 9.70 -24.65
CA GLY A 4 -7.01 10.67 -23.59
C GLY A 4 -8.03 10.15 -22.56
N THR A 5 -8.47 8.89 -22.65
CA THR A 5 -9.45 8.34 -21.70
C THR A 5 -8.82 8.12 -20.33
N VAL A 6 -9.50 8.56 -19.27
CA VAL A 6 -9.04 8.33 -17.90
C VAL A 6 -9.03 6.82 -17.61
N LYS A 7 -7.87 6.31 -17.18
CA LYS A 7 -7.75 4.94 -16.66
C LYS A 7 -7.73 5.00 -15.15
N TRP A 8 -8.52 4.15 -14.52
CA TRP A 8 -8.59 4.01 -13.08
C TRP A 8 -8.28 2.57 -12.70
N ALA A 9 -7.77 2.38 -11.49
CA ALA A 9 -7.48 1.07 -10.94
C ALA A 9 -7.90 1.06 -9.46
N GLU A 10 -8.53 -0.03 -9.04
CA GLU A 10 -8.85 -0.27 -7.65
C GLU A 10 -7.68 -1.00 -6.97
N ILE A 11 -7.09 -0.37 -5.96
CA ILE A 11 -6.05 -1.00 -5.12
C ILE A 11 -6.58 -2.29 -4.46
N ASN A 12 -7.89 -2.37 -4.20
CA ASN A 12 -8.52 -3.59 -3.65
C ASN A 12 -8.58 -4.76 -4.63
N ALA A 13 -8.56 -4.48 -5.94
CA ALA A 13 -8.60 -5.49 -6.99
C ALA A 13 -7.19 -6.03 -7.31
N THR A 14 -6.16 -5.19 -7.14
CA THR A 14 -4.74 -5.51 -7.34
C THR A 14 -4.00 -5.21 -6.04
N PRO A 15 -3.94 -6.17 -5.09
CA PRO A 15 -3.59 -5.86 -3.70
C PRO A 15 -2.17 -5.34 -3.54
N HIS A 16 -1.27 -5.68 -4.47
CA HIS A 16 0.11 -5.25 -4.46
C HIS A 16 0.56 -4.78 -5.85
N LEU A 17 1.27 -3.65 -5.87
CA LEU A 17 1.70 -2.96 -7.09
C LEU A 17 3.22 -2.84 -7.10
N LEU A 18 3.85 -3.23 -8.22
CA LEU A 18 5.27 -2.98 -8.48
C LEU A 18 5.42 -1.92 -9.57
N ILE A 19 6.11 -0.83 -9.26
CA ILE A 19 6.41 0.29 -10.15
C ILE A 19 7.90 0.28 -10.46
N ALA A 20 8.26 -0.14 -11.67
CA ALA A 20 9.64 -0.16 -12.14
C ALA A 20 9.86 0.89 -13.24
N GLY A 21 10.96 1.63 -13.16
CA GLY A 21 11.31 2.61 -14.18
C GLY A 21 12.62 3.33 -13.88
N ALA A 22 13.41 3.60 -14.91
CA ALA A 22 14.68 4.32 -14.78
C ALA A 22 14.48 5.76 -14.28
N THR A 23 15.56 6.41 -13.83
CA THR A 23 15.52 7.82 -13.44
C THR A 23 14.97 8.67 -14.58
N GLY A 24 14.05 9.58 -14.26
CA GLY A 24 13.37 10.43 -15.25
C GLY A 24 12.18 9.78 -15.97
N SER A 25 11.86 8.50 -15.73
CA SER A 25 10.72 7.82 -16.37
C SER A 25 9.35 8.14 -15.78
N GLY A 26 9.28 9.03 -14.77
CA GLY A 26 8.03 9.40 -14.11
C GLY A 26 7.58 8.49 -12.95
N LYS A 27 8.46 7.60 -12.43
CA LYS A 27 8.18 6.74 -11.26
C LYS A 27 7.68 7.55 -10.05
N SER A 28 8.44 8.57 -9.65
CA SER A 28 8.09 9.43 -8.50
C SER A 28 6.78 10.18 -8.72
N VAL A 29 6.53 10.66 -9.95
CA VAL A 29 5.27 11.31 -10.32
C VAL A 29 4.09 10.34 -10.18
N CYS A 30 4.26 9.09 -10.61
CA CYS A 30 3.24 8.04 -10.47
C CYS A 30 2.91 7.76 -8.99
N ILE A 31 3.93 7.57 -8.14
CA ILE A 31 3.74 7.36 -6.69
C ILE A 31 2.98 8.54 -6.07
N ASN A 32 3.40 9.77 -6.37
CA ASN A 32 2.75 10.98 -5.88
C ASN A 32 1.28 11.08 -6.35
N CYS A 33 0.97 10.68 -7.59
CA CYS A 33 -0.40 10.64 -8.07
C CYS A 33 -1.26 9.63 -7.30
N ILE A 34 -0.70 8.47 -6.94
CA ILE A 34 -1.39 7.47 -6.12
C ILE A 34 -1.64 8.02 -4.71
N ILE A 35 -0.62 8.58 -4.06
CA ILE A 35 -0.75 9.13 -2.71
C ILE A 35 -1.78 10.27 -2.69
N ALA A 36 -1.67 11.22 -3.60
CA ALA A 36 -2.65 12.31 -3.74
C ALA A 36 -4.06 11.77 -3.97
N SER A 37 -4.22 10.75 -4.82
CA SER A 37 -5.52 10.09 -5.04
C SER A 37 -6.12 9.49 -3.77
N ILE A 38 -5.30 8.90 -2.89
CA ILE A 38 -5.74 8.37 -1.60
C ILE A 38 -6.15 9.53 -0.68
N LEU A 39 -5.25 10.48 -0.46
CA LEU A 39 -5.48 11.60 0.47
C LEU A 39 -6.70 12.45 0.11
N MET A 40 -6.99 12.61 -1.19
CA MET A 40 -8.16 13.37 -1.66
C MET A 40 -9.49 12.62 -1.52
N ARG A 41 -9.48 11.31 -1.27
CA ARG A 41 -10.69 10.46 -1.35
C ARG A 41 -11.02 9.70 -0.10
N THR A 42 -10.10 9.58 0.84
CA THR A 42 -10.27 8.78 2.05
C THR A 42 -9.96 9.58 3.30
N LYS A 43 -10.64 9.27 4.38
CA LYS A 43 -10.37 9.85 5.69
C LYS A 43 -9.25 9.08 6.43
N PRO A 44 -8.60 9.70 7.43
CA PRO A 44 -7.53 9.04 8.20
C PRO A 44 -7.96 7.81 9.00
N ASP A 45 -9.24 7.65 9.29
CA ASP A 45 -9.86 6.48 9.94
C ASP A 45 -10.24 5.38 8.94
N GLU A 46 -10.33 5.70 7.65
CA GLU A 46 -10.60 4.73 6.58
C GLU A 46 -9.31 4.13 6.02
N VAL A 47 -8.26 4.95 5.85
CA VAL A 47 -6.98 4.54 5.28
C VAL A 47 -5.81 5.09 6.09
N LYS A 48 -4.85 4.21 6.33
CA LYS A 48 -3.59 4.47 6.99
C LYS A 48 -2.41 4.20 6.06
N LEU A 49 -1.40 5.06 6.12
CA LEU A 49 -0.23 5.03 5.25
C LEU A 49 1.03 4.73 6.06
N VAL A 50 1.89 3.88 5.51
CA VAL A 50 3.27 3.72 5.95
C VAL A 50 4.16 3.99 4.74
N MET A 51 5.11 4.91 4.88
CA MET A 51 5.96 5.34 3.78
C MET A 51 7.43 5.11 4.12
N VAL A 52 8.17 4.55 3.17
CA VAL A 52 9.60 4.28 3.27
C VAL A 52 10.32 5.02 2.15
N ASP A 53 11.20 5.94 2.53
CA ASP A 53 12.03 6.77 1.63
C ASP A 53 13.46 6.85 2.19
N PRO A 54 14.32 5.86 1.86
CA PRO A 54 15.69 5.80 2.36
C PRO A 54 16.54 7.00 1.94
N LYS A 55 16.18 7.65 0.82
CA LYS A 55 16.94 8.77 0.24
C LYS A 55 16.47 10.14 0.74
N LYS A 56 15.30 10.21 1.37
CA LYS A 56 14.66 11.44 1.87
C LYS A 56 14.35 12.46 0.77
N VAL A 57 14.14 12.00 -0.46
CA VAL A 57 13.95 12.89 -1.61
C VAL A 57 12.49 13.03 -1.99
N GLU A 58 11.73 11.93 -1.93
CA GLU A 58 10.44 11.83 -2.63
C GLU A 58 9.24 11.88 -1.67
N LEU A 59 9.31 11.20 -0.52
CA LEU A 59 8.15 11.02 0.35
C LEU A 59 8.21 11.86 1.62
N SER A 60 9.38 12.43 1.95
CA SER A 60 9.56 13.21 3.18
C SER A 60 8.62 14.41 3.32
N MET A 61 8.12 14.93 2.20
CA MET A 61 7.12 16.01 2.16
C MET A 61 5.75 15.63 2.74
N TYR A 62 5.45 14.33 2.87
CA TYR A 62 4.19 13.85 3.44
C TYR A 62 4.21 13.76 4.97
N ASN A 63 5.34 14.03 5.63
CA ASN A 63 5.37 14.07 7.10
C ASN A 63 4.34 15.06 7.64
N GLY A 64 3.57 14.63 8.64
CA GLY A 64 2.51 15.43 9.26
C GLY A 64 1.11 15.21 8.69
N VAL A 65 0.94 14.45 7.60
CA VAL A 65 -0.43 14.08 7.15
C VAL A 65 -1.07 13.11 8.14
N PRO A 66 -2.38 13.27 8.47
CA PRO A 66 -3.06 12.49 9.50
C PRO A 66 -3.24 11.01 9.15
N HIS A 67 -3.07 10.64 7.88
CA HIS A 67 -3.12 9.27 7.41
C HIS A 67 -1.86 8.47 7.77
N LEU A 68 -0.73 9.09 8.07
CA LEU A 68 0.50 8.37 8.42
C LEU A 68 0.37 7.66 9.78
N LEU A 69 0.75 6.38 9.83
CA LEU A 69 0.88 5.63 11.10
C LEU A 69 2.16 5.98 11.87
N THR A 70 3.19 6.36 11.12
CA THR A 70 4.51 6.73 11.64
C THR A 70 5.08 7.80 10.71
N PRO A 71 5.98 8.67 11.20
CA PRO A 71 6.80 9.49 10.32
C PRO A 71 7.48 8.65 9.23
N VAL A 72 7.71 9.27 8.08
CA VAL A 72 8.32 8.62 6.91
C VAL A 72 9.62 7.94 7.32
N VAL A 73 9.71 6.64 7.07
CA VAL A 73 10.84 5.82 7.50
C VAL A 73 11.99 5.99 6.53
N THR A 74 13.11 6.49 7.03
CA THR A 74 14.30 6.76 6.20
C THR A 74 15.44 5.77 6.45
N ASP A 75 15.37 5.00 7.53
CA ASP A 75 16.38 4.01 7.88
C ASP A 75 15.97 2.63 7.34
N PRO A 76 16.80 1.97 6.50
CA PRO A 76 16.48 0.66 5.93
C PRO A 76 16.22 -0.45 6.96
N LYS A 77 16.91 -0.44 8.11
CA LYS A 77 16.68 -1.41 9.19
C LYS A 77 15.33 -1.16 9.85
N LYS A 78 14.98 0.12 10.10
CA LYS A 78 13.64 0.46 10.60
C LYS A 78 12.54 0.09 9.61
N ALA A 79 12.80 0.22 8.31
CA ALA A 79 11.86 -0.19 7.27
C ALA A 79 11.61 -1.71 7.28
N SER A 80 12.66 -2.51 7.46
CA SER A 80 12.54 -3.97 7.65
C SER A 80 11.68 -4.31 8.89
N ILE A 81 11.90 -3.62 10.01
CA ILE A 81 11.07 -3.79 11.21
C ILE A 81 9.62 -3.37 10.95
N ALA A 82 9.39 -2.27 10.22
CA ALA A 82 8.05 -1.83 9.86
C ALA A 82 7.31 -2.87 9.00
N LEU A 83 8.00 -3.50 8.04
CA LEU A 83 7.43 -4.62 7.27
C LEU A 83 7.05 -5.80 8.17
N LYS A 84 7.90 -6.19 9.13
CA LYS A 84 7.58 -7.24 10.11
C LYS A 84 6.36 -6.88 10.95
N ASN A 85 6.23 -5.63 11.38
CA ASN A 85 5.06 -5.16 12.12
C ASN A 85 3.76 -5.24 11.29
N ILE A 86 3.85 -5.01 9.97
CA ILE A 86 2.71 -5.19 9.07
C ILE A 86 2.30 -6.67 8.97
N VAL A 87 3.26 -7.59 8.94
CA VAL A 87 2.96 -9.04 8.98
C VAL A 87 2.24 -9.41 10.28
N VAL A 88 2.71 -8.90 11.42
CA VAL A 88 2.05 -9.13 12.73
C VAL A 88 0.64 -8.55 12.75
N GLU A 89 0.43 -7.33 12.23
CA GLU A 89 -0.91 -6.73 12.13
C GLU A 89 -1.82 -7.53 11.19
N MET A 90 -1.29 -8.07 10.09
CA MET A 90 -2.03 -8.96 9.20
C MET A 90 -2.52 -10.20 9.93
N GLU A 91 -1.65 -10.88 10.68
CA GLU A 91 -1.99 -12.06 11.47
C GLU A 91 -3.02 -11.73 12.57
N ARG A 92 -2.86 -10.60 13.26
CA ARG A 92 -3.85 -10.11 14.24
C ARG A 92 -5.23 -9.90 13.62
N ARG A 93 -5.30 -9.31 12.43
CA ARG A 93 -6.57 -9.11 11.71
C ARG A 93 -7.23 -10.44 11.36
N TYR A 94 -6.46 -11.43 10.94
CA TYR A 94 -6.98 -12.77 10.68
C TYR A 94 -7.60 -13.43 11.92
N GLN A 95 -6.96 -13.30 13.08
CA GLN A 95 -7.54 -13.79 14.34
C GLN A 95 -8.88 -13.10 14.62
N VAL A 96 -8.95 -11.78 14.49
CA VAL A 96 -10.21 -11.03 14.71
C VAL A 96 -11.29 -11.46 13.71
N PHE A 97 -10.93 -11.74 12.47
CA PHE A 97 -11.89 -12.23 11.47
C PHE A 97 -12.43 -13.60 11.84
N GLU A 98 -11.60 -14.50 12.36
CA GLU A 98 -12.02 -15.82 12.84
C GLU A 98 -12.99 -15.68 14.02
N ASP A 99 -12.62 -14.89 15.03
CA ASP A 99 -13.42 -14.67 16.24
C ASP A 99 -14.80 -14.06 15.92
N THR A 100 -14.84 -13.15 14.94
CA THR A 100 -16.07 -12.48 14.49
C THR A 100 -16.77 -13.17 13.33
N LYS A 101 -16.27 -14.34 12.88
CA LYS A 101 -16.79 -15.11 11.74
C LYS A 101 -16.88 -14.30 10.43
N CYS A 102 -15.99 -13.32 10.27
CA CYS A 102 -15.85 -12.51 9.08
C CYS A 102 -14.84 -13.14 8.11
N LYS A 103 -15.01 -12.94 6.79
CA LYS A 103 -14.11 -13.51 5.78
C LYS A 103 -12.97 -12.58 5.38
N ASN A 104 -13.17 -11.28 5.55
CA ASN A 104 -12.24 -10.23 5.17
C ASN A 104 -12.60 -8.90 5.86
N ILE A 105 -11.72 -7.92 5.72
CA ILE A 105 -11.90 -6.58 6.27
C ILE A 105 -13.21 -5.91 5.85
N SER A 106 -13.68 -6.12 4.61
CA SER A 106 -14.92 -5.51 4.14
C SER A 106 -16.13 -6.08 4.88
N SER A 107 -16.16 -7.40 5.09
CA SER A 107 -17.21 -8.05 5.90
C SER A 107 -17.15 -7.64 7.37
N TYR A 108 -15.94 -7.51 7.93
CA TYR A 108 -15.73 -7.05 9.30
C TYR A 108 -16.20 -5.61 9.50
N ASN A 109 -15.78 -4.69 8.63
CA ASN A 109 -16.17 -3.28 8.71
C ASN A 109 -17.67 -3.09 8.50
N LYS A 110 -18.31 -3.92 7.66
CA LYS A 110 -19.77 -3.92 7.51
C LYS A 110 -20.48 -4.42 8.77
N MET A 111 -19.94 -5.45 9.43
CA MET A 111 -20.48 -5.93 10.71
C MET A 111 -20.42 -4.84 11.79
N CYS A 112 -19.32 -4.08 11.85
CA CYS A 112 -19.15 -2.95 12.78
C CYS A 112 -20.16 -1.80 12.54
N GLU A 113 -20.78 -1.70 11.36
CA GLU A 113 -21.85 -0.71 11.13
C GLU A 113 -23.13 -1.03 11.90
N THR A 114 -23.35 -2.32 12.17
CA THR A 114 -24.52 -2.82 12.88
C THR A 114 -24.24 -3.20 14.34
N ASN A 115 -22.97 -3.30 14.72
CA ASN A 115 -22.53 -3.67 16.07
C ASN A 115 -21.52 -2.65 16.61
N THR A 116 -21.98 -1.81 17.54
CA THR A 116 -21.20 -0.71 18.11
C THR A 116 -20.11 -1.13 19.07
N ASP A 117 -20.07 -2.41 19.47
CA ASP A 117 -19.04 -2.94 20.36
C ASP A 117 -17.70 -3.14 19.62
N TYR A 118 -17.72 -3.10 18.28
CA TYR A 118 -16.54 -3.25 17.43
C TYR A 118 -16.21 -1.98 16.67
N VAL A 119 -14.91 -1.71 16.56
CA VAL A 119 -14.38 -0.54 15.84
C VAL A 119 -13.91 -0.95 14.45
N LYS A 120 -14.30 -0.19 13.43
CA LYS A 120 -13.85 -0.40 12.05
C LYS A 120 -12.32 -0.37 11.96
N MET A 121 -11.78 -1.27 11.15
CA MET A 121 -10.35 -1.30 10.85
C MET A 121 -10.05 -0.50 9.58
N PRO A 122 -9.02 0.38 9.61
CA PRO A 122 -8.58 1.08 8.41
C PRO A 122 -7.87 0.12 7.46
N TYR A 123 -7.96 0.39 6.16
CA TYR A 123 -7.05 -0.21 5.18
C TYR A 123 -5.65 0.37 5.39
N ILE A 124 -4.61 -0.45 5.19
CA ILE A 124 -3.23 0.00 5.31
C ILE A 124 -2.59 -0.06 3.92
N VAL A 125 -1.94 1.04 3.51
CA VAL A 125 -1.11 1.07 2.30
C VAL A 125 0.33 1.32 2.70
N PHE A 126 1.19 0.35 2.44
CA PHE A 126 2.62 0.41 2.68
C PHE A 126 3.33 0.75 1.37
N ILE A 127 4.07 1.86 1.35
CA ILE A 127 4.70 2.41 0.15
C ILE A 127 6.21 2.42 0.34
N ILE A 128 6.94 1.81 -0.60
CA ILE A 128 8.40 1.80 -0.65
C ILE A 128 8.83 2.52 -1.92
N ASP A 129 9.57 3.62 -1.80
CA ASP A 129 10.05 4.37 -2.97
C ASP A 129 11.16 3.62 -3.74
N GLU A 130 12.09 2.99 -3.02
CA GLU A 130 13.19 2.24 -3.62
C GLU A 130 13.45 0.95 -2.84
N LEU A 131 12.96 -0.16 -3.38
CA LEU A 131 13.16 -1.49 -2.79
C LEU A 131 14.64 -1.88 -2.76
N ALA A 132 15.41 -1.51 -3.80
CA ALA A 132 16.81 -1.93 -3.91
C ALA A 132 17.64 -1.47 -2.71
N ASP A 133 17.37 -0.29 -2.18
CA ASP A 133 18.08 0.26 -1.02
C ASP A 133 17.79 -0.54 0.26
N LEU A 134 16.61 -1.16 0.37
CA LEU A 134 16.27 -2.05 1.48
C LEU A 134 16.93 -3.43 1.33
N MET A 135 16.92 -3.97 0.11
CA MET A 135 17.52 -5.27 -0.19
C MET A 135 19.03 -5.29 0.07
N LEU A 136 19.73 -4.17 -0.17
CA LEU A 136 21.16 -4.05 0.11
C LEU A 136 21.51 -4.17 1.61
N VAL A 137 20.58 -3.88 2.51
CA VAL A 137 20.83 -3.86 3.96
C VAL A 137 20.26 -5.10 4.65
N ALA A 138 19.07 -5.55 4.23
CA ALA A 138 18.32 -6.59 4.93
C ALA A 138 17.51 -7.48 3.97
N ALA A 139 18.12 -7.92 2.85
CA ALA A 139 17.48 -8.70 1.79
C ALA A 139 16.53 -9.80 2.31
N LYS A 140 17.04 -10.71 3.15
CA LYS A 140 16.30 -11.86 3.63
C LYS A 140 15.04 -11.47 4.41
N ASP A 141 15.19 -10.58 5.39
CA ASP A 141 14.07 -10.14 6.22
C ASP A 141 13.00 -9.37 5.44
N VAL A 142 13.44 -8.55 4.46
CA VAL A 142 12.55 -7.78 3.59
C VAL A 142 11.80 -8.71 2.64
N GLU A 143 12.49 -9.65 2.00
CA GLU A 143 11.90 -10.62 1.09
C GLU A 143 10.88 -11.53 1.79
N ASP A 144 11.23 -12.09 2.96
CA ASP A 144 10.33 -12.94 3.75
C ASP A 144 9.05 -12.18 4.14
N SER A 145 9.18 -10.92 4.55
CA SER A 145 8.04 -10.09 4.92
C SER A 145 7.17 -9.73 3.70
N ILE A 146 7.81 -9.34 2.59
CA ILE A 146 7.12 -9.03 1.34
C ILE A 146 6.33 -10.25 0.87
N MET A 147 6.95 -11.43 0.81
CA MET A 147 6.32 -12.67 0.35
C MET A 147 5.09 -13.03 1.20
N ARG A 148 5.16 -12.89 2.52
CA ARG A 148 4.01 -13.13 3.40
C ARG A 148 2.87 -12.15 3.15
N ILE A 149 3.19 -10.86 3.03
CA ILE A 149 2.21 -9.81 2.76
C ILE A 149 1.54 -10.08 1.42
N THR A 150 2.30 -10.28 0.35
CA THR A 150 1.76 -10.44 -0.99
C THR A 150 0.84 -11.65 -1.16
N GLN A 151 1.04 -12.69 -0.36
CA GLN A 151 0.21 -13.90 -0.37
C GLN A 151 -1.11 -13.76 0.40
N MET A 152 -1.11 -13.07 1.54
CA MET A 152 -2.22 -13.12 2.51
C MET A 152 -2.87 -11.76 2.81
N ALA A 153 -2.20 -10.64 2.54
CA ALA A 153 -2.63 -9.32 3.01
C ALA A 153 -3.94 -8.81 2.39
N ARG A 154 -4.34 -9.34 1.22
CA ARG A 154 -5.55 -8.87 0.50
C ARG A 154 -6.80 -8.92 1.37
N ALA A 155 -7.06 -10.03 2.05
CA ALA A 155 -8.26 -10.17 2.90
C ALA A 155 -8.16 -9.31 4.17
N ALA A 156 -6.93 -9.10 4.67
CA ALA A 156 -6.63 -8.23 5.80
C ALA A 156 -6.72 -6.73 5.49
N GLY A 157 -6.91 -6.34 4.23
CA GLY A 157 -6.99 -4.94 3.82
C GLY A 157 -5.64 -4.22 3.90
N ILE A 158 -4.55 -4.95 3.68
CA ILE A 158 -3.20 -4.43 3.65
C ILE A 158 -2.71 -4.49 2.20
N HIS A 159 -2.18 -3.37 1.72
CA HIS A 159 -1.73 -3.17 0.35
C HIS A 159 -0.27 -2.76 0.33
N LEU A 160 0.47 -3.27 -0.65
CA LEU A 160 1.91 -3.00 -0.77
C LEU A 160 2.18 -2.36 -2.13
N ILE A 161 2.71 -1.14 -2.12
CA ILE A 161 3.18 -0.44 -3.32
C ILE A 161 4.70 -0.38 -3.23
N VAL A 162 5.36 -1.07 -4.14
CA VAL A 162 6.81 -1.13 -4.19
C VAL A 162 7.28 -0.46 -5.46
N ALA A 163 8.27 0.41 -5.33
CA ALA A 163 8.91 1.04 -6.45
C ALA A 163 10.41 0.73 -6.47
N THR A 164 10.98 0.68 -7.67
CA THR A 164 12.42 0.47 -7.87
C THR A 164 12.88 1.11 -9.17
N GLN A 165 14.05 1.74 -9.13
CA GLN A 165 14.75 2.22 -10.33
C GLN A 165 15.74 1.20 -10.88
N ARG A 166 15.99 0.13 -10.13
CA ARG A 166 16.92 -0.95 -10.48
C ARG A 166 16.12 -2.21 -10.78
N PRO A 167 15.63 -2.41 -12.03
CA PRO A 167 14.87 -3.59 -12.41
C PRO A 167 15.81 -4.81 -12.63
N SER A 168 16.71 -5.10 -11.69
CA SER A 168 17.55 -6.29 -11.74
C SER A 168 16.82 -7.50 -11.14
N THR A 169 17.24 -8.71 -11.52
CA THR A 169 16.74 -9.98 -10.96
C THR A 169 16.98 -10.10 -9.46
N ASP A 170 18.00 -9.43 -8.95
CA ASP A 170 18.38 -9.47 -7.53
C ASP A 170 17.48 -8.59 -6.66
N VAL A 171 16.86 -7.57 -7.25
CA VAL A 171 15.89 -6.69 -6.56
C VAL A 171 14.46 -7.20 -6.75
N ILE A 172 14.17 -7.80 -7.90
CA ILE A 172 12.87 -8.37 -8.22
C ILE A 172 13.06 -9.88 -8.42
N THR A 173 13.17 -10.62 -7.31
CA THR A 173 13.33 -12.07 -7.34
C THR A 173 12.15 -12.73 -8.07
N GLY A 174 12.39 -13.88 -8.72
CA GLY A 174 11.39 -14.56 -9.56
C GLY A 174 10.10 -14.94 -8.80
N VAL A 175 10.20 -15.18 -7.49
CA VAL A 175 9.08 -15.48 -6.59
C VAL A 175 8.21 -14.25 -6.34
N SER A 176 8.82 -13.07 -6.32
CA SER A 176 8.14 -11.79 -6.15
C SER A 176 7.36 -11.39 -7.42
N LYS A 177 7.90 -11.65 -8.62
CA LYS A 177 7.27 -11.23 -9.90
C LYS A 177 5.87 -11.80 -10.13
N SER A 178 5.58 -13.01 -9.66
CA SER A 178 4.27 -13.66 -9.89
C SER A 178 3.14 -13.09 -9.02
N GLN A 179 3.48 -12.34 -7.97
CA GLN A 179 2.53 -11.84 -6.97
C GLN A 179 2.19 -10.36 -7.17
N TYR A 180 2.98 -9.64 -7.98
CA TYR A 180 2.73 -8.25 -8.35
C TYR A 180 2.06 -8.16 -9.72
N THR A 181 1.08 -7.27 -9.86
CA THR A 181 0.71 -6.78 -11.19
C THR A 181 1.79 -5.80 -11.65
N ILE A 182 2.67 -6.24 -12.56
CA ILE A 182 3.70 -5.37 -13.15
C ILE A 182 3.02 -4.36 -14.05
N SER A 183 3.10 -3.09 -13.66
CA SER A 183 2.53 -1.98 -14.41
C SER A 183 3.65 -1.03 -14.82
N TYR A 184 4.14 -1.16 -16.05
CA TYR A 184 4.82 -0.07 -16.75
C TYR A 184 3.77 0.98 -17.11
N ILE A 185 3.27 1.73 -16.13
CA ILE A 185 2.15 2.63 -16.39
C ILE A 185 2.48 4.05 -15.95
N ILE A 186 2.47 4.95 -16.94
CA ILE A 186 2.08 6.35 -16.77
C ILE A 186 0.59 6.33 -16.37
N CYS A 187 0.31 6.15 -15.08
CA CYS A 187 -1.07 5.94 -14.61
C CYS A 187 -1.52 7.07 -13.69
N ARG A 188 -2.54 7.79 -14.13
CA ARG A 188 -3.35 8.67 -13.30
C ARG A 188 -4.37 7.78 -12.56
N ILE A 189 -3.90 7.03 -11.55
CA ILE A 189 -4.76 6.11 -10.79
C ILE A 189 -5.75 6.95 -9.99
N ILE A 190 -7.01 6.92 -10.41
CA ILE A 190 -8.14 7.33 -9.59
C ILE A 190 -8.64 6.06 -8.88
N ILE A 191 -8.43 5.98 -7.57
CA ILE A 191 -9.03 4.90 -6.78
C ILE A 191 -10.52 5.22 -6.68
N ASN A 192 -11.38 4.32 -7.16
CA ASN A 192 -12.81 4.44 -6.93
C ASN A 192 -13.06 4.33 -5.42
N ARG A 193 -13.87 5.25 -4.90
CA ARG A 193 -14.28 5.30 -3.50
C ARG A 193 -14.63 3.88 -3.04
N PHE A 194 -14.02 3.43 -1.94
CA PHE A 194 -14.43 2.20 -1.26
C PHE A 194 -15.97 2.22 -1.21
N LYS A 195 -16.60 1.32 -1.98
CA LYS A 195 -18.05 1.32 -2.23
C LYS A 195 -18.75 1.37 -0.87
N ASN A 196 -19.28 2.54 -0.47
CA ASN A 196 -20.35 2.74 0.53
C ASN A 196 -20.61 4.21 0.96
N ASN A 197 -19.94 5.23 0.42
CA ASN A 197 -20.28 6.63 0.77
C ASN A 197 -20.82 7.41 -0.46
N PRO A 198 -22.02 8.02 -0.43
CA PRO A 198 -22.54 8.88 -1.51
C PRO A 198 -21.72 10.17 -1.62
N ARG A 199 -21.53 10.68 -2.85
CA ARG A 199 -20.68 11.86 -3.15
C ARG A 199 -21.04 13.03 -2.22
N PRO A 200 -20.07 13.77 -1.65
CA PRO A 200 -20.39 15.06 -1.06
C PRO A 200 -21.00 15.91 -2.19
N ASN A 201 -22.21 16.41 -1.97
CA ASN A 201 -22.76 17.47 -2.82
C ASN A 201 -21.86 18.69 -2.60
N TRP A 202 -21.05 19.01 -3.60
CA TRP A 202 -20.43 20.32 -3.70
C TRP A 202 -21.46 21.24 -4.34
N SER A 203 -22.25 21.90 -3.49
CA SER A 203 -22.98 23.13 -3.83
C SER A 203 -22.06 24.32 -3.73
#